data_AF-A0A2W5PUR7-F1
#
_entry.id   AF-A0A2W5PUR7-F1
#
_cell.length_a   1.000
_cell.length_b   1.000
_cell.length_c   1.000
_cell.angle_alpha   90.00
_cell.angle_beta   90.00
_cell.angle_gamma   90.00
#
_symmetry.space_group_name_H-M   'P 1'
#
loop_
_entity.id
_entity.type
_entity.pdbx_description
1 polymer ?
#
loop_
_entity_poly.entity_id
_entity_poly.type
_entity_poly.pdbx_seq_one_letter_code
_entity_poly.pdbx_strand_id
1 'polypeptide(L)'
;VALTHDMFDAALMLGVCDKIVPGLLIGALHFGHLPMVFVPAGPMPSGLSNSAKSKVREQAAQGLVGRQGLLDAEMAAYHGEGTCTFYGTANSNQMLLEAMGLHVPGTAFIQPGDAMRETLTREAVRTVLGKASGQPYAVPPIGEMVDERCIVNAMAALLATGGSTNHLIHWVAVARAAGILIDWDDFSQLSDVVPLLTRVYPNGSADVNEFQSAGGPGFVIGELLGAGLMHADVGTVRAGGIAEWSGVPSMGADGALHWQRAVSNNDTVTRPAAKPFSPTGGLKLLQGNLGRSVVKVSSVPDDRHVIEAPARVFDSQGALQKAFAAGELERDVVCVVRWQGPQANGMPELHKLTPPLSVLQGKGFKVALVTDGRMSGASGKVPAAIHVSPEAAAGGPLAKVRDGDLVRLDAVAGTLTVRVPEDEWAARPLATMSEAQRTEDGHGLGRELFAGMRRNALVAEEGACTWL
;
A
#
# COMPACT_ATOMS: atom_id res chain seq x y z
N VAL A 1 -13.55 -1.95 22.14
CA VAL A 1 -13.24 -1.36 23.47
C VAL A 1 -13.69 0.09 23.57
N ALA A 2 -13.12 1.04 22.83
CA ALA A 2 -13.51 2.45 22.98
C ALA A 2 -15.00 2.70 22.65
N LEU A 3 -15.47 2.26 21.48
CA LEU A 3 -16.86 2.48 21.07
C LEU A 3 -17.88 1.56 21.77
N THR A 4 -17.43 0.48 22.43
CA THR A 4 -18.34 -0.45 23.13
C THR A 4 -18.96 0.16 24.39
N HIS A 5 -18.55 1.37 24.79
CA HIS A 5 -19.17 2.10 25.89
C HIS A 5 -20.58 2.61 25.55
N ASP A 6 -20.93 2.70 24.26
CA ASP A 6 -22.30 3.00 23.78
C ASP A 6 -22.91 4.30 24.35
N MET A 7 -22.08 5.35 24.42
CA MET A 7 -22.46 6.69 24.91
C MET A 7 -22.05 7.79 23.93
N PHE A 8 -21.91 7.46 22.65
CA PHE A 8 -21.45 8.38 21.61
C PHE A 8 -22.50 8.48 20.51
N ASP A 9 -22.91 9.70 20.17
CA ASP A 9 -23.78 9.94 19.01
C ASP A 9 -22.99 10.02 17.69
N ALA A 10 -21.68 10.24 17.78
CA ALA A 10 -20.77 10.37 16.64
C ALA A 10 -19.31 10.21 17.08
N ALA A 11 -18.39 10.00 16.14
CA ALA A 11 -16.96 9.92 16.44
C ALA A 11 -16.07 10.64 15.42
N LEU A 12 -14.90 11.11 15.89
CA LEU A 12 -13.80 11.54 15.04
C LEU A 12 -12.67 10.51 15.10
N MET A 13 -12.21 10.08 13.94
CA MET A 13 -11.20 9.03 13.81
C MET A 13 -9.84 9.67 13.48
N LEU A 14 -9.02 9.86 14.51
CA LEU A 14 -7.68 10.46 14.38
C LEU A 14 -6.67 9.39 13.94
N GLY A 15 -6.52 9.19 12.63
CA GLY A 15 -5.71 8.12 12.05
C GLY A 15 -4.85 8.59 10.90
N VAL A 16 -3.56 8.24 10.91
CA VAL A 16 -2.65 8.70 9.84
C VAL A 16 -1.68 7.61 9.37
N CYS A 17 -0.94 7.01 10.30
CA CYS A 17 0.13 6.08 9.96
C CYS A 17 -0.40 4.78 9.34
N ASP A 18 0.51 4.04 8.70
CA ASP A 18 0.29 2.87 7.84
C ASP A 18 -0.81 1.92 8.35
N LYS A 19 -0.61 1.30 9.52
CA LYS A 19 -1.52 0.28 10.05
C LYS A 19 -2.69 0.86 10.87
N ILE A 20 -2.63 2.17 11.20
CA ILE A 20 -3.59 2.84 12.08
C ILE A 20 -4.92 3.04 11.35
N VAL A 21 -4.87 3.61 10.14
CA VAL A 21 -6.09 3.91 9.36
C VAL A 21 -6.94 2.65 9.10
N PRO A 22 -6.41 1.56 8.51
CA PRO A 22 -7.22 0.37 8.28
C PRO A 22 -7.74 -0.23 9.59
N GLY A 23 -6.94 -0.23 10.67
CA GLY A 23 -7.40 -0.69 11.99
C GLY A 23 -8.55 0.14 12.55
N LEU A 24 -8.49 1.48 12.42
CA LEU A 24 -9.56 2.39 12.82
C LEU A 24 -10.81 2.21 11.96
N LEU A 25 -10.65 2.02 10.65
CA LEU A 25 -11.77 1.83 9.73
C LEU A 25 -12.46 0.49 9.96
N ILE A 26 -11.72 -0.60 10.14
CA ILE A 26 -12.26 -1.90 10.56
C ILE A 26 -13.04 -1.74 11.86
N GLY A 27 -12.47 -1.07 12.87
CA GLY A 27 -13.13 -0.83 14.15
C GLY A 27 -14.39 0.05 14.02
N ALA A 28 -14.36 1.09 13.19
CA ALA A 28 -15.49 1.97 12.92
C ALA A 28 -16.66 1.24 12.27
N LEU A 29 -16.37 0.36 11.29
CA LEU A 29 -17.39 -0.39 10.56
C LEU A 29 -18.14 -1.40 11.45
N HIS A 30 -17.52 -1.93 12.50
CA HIS A 30 -18.22 -2.72 13.52
C HIS A 30 -19.26 -1.89 14.32
N PHE A 31 -19.14 -0.57 14.30
CA PHE A 31 -20.09 0.39 14.85
C PHE A 31 -20.72 1.21 13.72
N GLY A 32 -21.05 0.54 12.61
CA GLY A 32 -21.49 1.16 11.37
C GLY A 32 -22.72 2.07 11.49
N HIS A 33 -23.50 1.95 12.56
CA HIS A 33 -24.65 2.80 12.86
C HIS A 33 -24.27 4.23 13.30
N LEU A 34 -23.01 4.50 13.63
CA LEU A 34 -22.55 5.83 14.05
C LEU A 34 -22.05 6.66 12.85
N PRO A 35 -22.35 7.97 12.81
CA PRO A 35 -21.68 8.90 11.91
C PRO A 35 -20.25 9.14 12.38
N MET A 36 -19.30 9.05 11.45
CA MET A 36 -17.88 9.23 11.75
C MET A 36 -17.16 10.01 10.66
N VAL A 37 -16.21 10.85 11.07
CA VAL A 37 -15.32 11.60 10.16
C VAL A 37 -13.87 11.28 10.49
N PHE A 38 -13.08 10.94 9.50
CA PHE A 38 -11.64 10.72 9.65
C PHE A 38 -10.88 12.06 9.59
N VAL A 39 -9.88 12.19 10.46
CA VAL A 39 -9.12 13.44 10.60
C VAL A 39 -7.63 13.14 10.54
N PRO A 40 -6.98 13.45 9.41
CA PRO A 40 -5.54 13.24 9.25
C PRO A 40 -4.73 14.37 9.87
N ALA A 41 -3.47 14.07 10.21
CA ALA A 41 -2.49 15.08 10.59
C ALA A 41 -1.75 15.67 9.38
N GLY A 42 -1.58 14.88 8.31
CA GLY A 42 -0.82 15.24 7.13
C GLY A 42 0.60 14.66 7.06
N PRO A 43 1.30 14.88 5.94
CA PRO A 43 2.68 14.49 5.76
C PRO A 43 3.64 15.49 6.41
N MET A 44 4.84 15.02 6.71
CA MET A 44 5.97 15.90 7.02
C MET A 44 6.31 16.78 5.81
N PRO A 45 6.83 18.01 6.04
CA PRO A 45 7.39 18.83 4.97
C PRO A 45 8.52 18.13 4.18
N SER A 46 8.83 18.63 2.98
CA SER A 46 9.91 18.09 2.15
C SER A 46 11.28 18.32 2.80
N GLY A 47 12.06 17.24 2.94
CA GLY A 47 13.44 17.25 3.46
C GLY A 47 14.43 16.67 2.46
N LEU A 48 15.34 15.80 2.94
CA LEU A 48 16.19 15.04 2.02
C LEU A 48 15.34 14.23 1.04
N SER A 49 15.59 14.41 -0.27
CA SER A 49 14.80 13.73 -1.30
C SER A 49 14.86 12.21 -1.17
N ASN A 50 13.75 11.55 -1.48
CA ASN A 50 13.66 10.10 -1.34
C ASN A 50 14.68 9.37 -2.24
N SER A 51 14.98 9.91 -3.43
CA SER A 51 16.03 9.40 -4.32
C SER A 51 17.42 9.50 -3.70
N ALA A 52 17.76 10.61 -3.06
CA ALA A 52 19.04 10.77 -2.37
C ALA A 52 19.16 9.79 -1.21
N LYS A 53 18.09 9.63 -0.41
CA LYS A 53 18.01 8.63 0.66
C LYS A 53 18.19 7.20 0.14
N SER A 54 17.55 6.84 -0.97
CA SER A 54 17.71 5.51 -1.58
C SER A 54 19.14 5.26 -2.05
N LYS A 55 19.76 6.26 -2.68
CA LYS A 55 21.16 6.17 -3.14
C LYS A 55 22.12 5.94 -1.99
N VAL A 56 21.95 6.60 -0.85
CA VAL A 56 22.77 6.36 0.35
C VAL A 56 22.59 4.92 0.86
N ARG A 57 21.37 4.36 0.81
CA ARG A 57 21.12 2.95 1.19
C ARG A 57 21.78 1.96 0.23
N GLU A 58 21.77 2.23 -1.08
CA GLU A 58 22.48 1.42 -2.08
C GLU A 58 23.99 1.47 -1.87
N GLN A 59 24.55 2.67 -1.63
CA GLN A 59 25.97 2.85 -1.31
C GLN A 59 26.35 2.11 -0.02
N ALA A 60 25.51 2.15 1.01
CA ALA A 60 25.74 1.40 2.24
C ALA A 60 25.70 -0.12 2.01
N ALA A 61 24.78 -0.63 1.17
CA ALA A 61 24.73 -2.04 0.80
C ALA A 61 25.99 -2.49 0.02
N GLN A 62 26.66 -1.57 -0.66
CA GLN A 62 27.94 -1.80 -1.34
C GLN A 62 29.17 -1.57 -0.43
N GLY A 63 28.97 -1.20 0.84
CA GLY A 63 30.05 -0.87 1.77
C GLY A 63 30.72 0.49 1.54
N LEU A 64 30.17 1.34 0.67
CA LEU A 64 30.69 2.67 0.35
C LEU A 64 30.33 3.74 1.40
N VAL A 65 29.28 3.50 2.18
CA VAL A 65 28.82 4.38 3.27
C VAL A 65 28.65 3.57 4.55
N GLY A 66 29.26 4.04 5.64
CA GLY A 66 29.13 3.43 6.97
C GLY A 66 27.89 3.87 7.73
N ARG A 67 27.76 3.41 8.98
CA ARG A 67 26.63 3.73 9.88
C ARG A 67 26.39 5.23 10.05
N GLN A 68 27.46 6.04 10.12
CA GLN A 68 27.34 7.49 10.29
C GLN A 68 26.62 8.13 9.09
N GLY A 69 27.03 7.82 7.86
CA GLY A 69 26.37 8.40 6.68
C GLY A 69 24.92 7.95 6.50
N LEU A 70 24.58 6.74 6.95
CA LEU A 70 23.18 6.30 7.04
C LEU A 70 22.38 7.14 8.06
N LEU A 71 22.97 7.40 9.23
CA LEU A 71 22.34 8.21 10.28
C LEU A 71 22.15 9.66 9.84
N ASP A 72 23.15 10.27 9.20
CA ASP A 72 23.07 11.64 8.69
C ASP A 72 21.93 11.77 7.65
N ALA A 73 21.82 10.81 6.73
CA ALA A 73 20.73 10.75 5.77
C ALA A 73 19.36 10.51 6.42
N GLU A 74 19.30 9.70 7.49
CA GLU A 74 18.09 9.43 8.26
C GLU A 74 17.59 10.70 8.97
N MET A 75 18.46 11.40 9.69
CA MET A 75 18.11 12.63 10.39
C MET A 75 17.64 13.74 9.43
N ALA A 76 18.28 13.86 8.27
CA ALA A 76 17.86 14.83 7.24
C ALA A 76 16.54 14.45 6.57
N ALA A 77 16.22 13.15 6.49
CA ALA A 77 14.97 12.67 5.91
C ALA A 77 13.78 12.80 6.88
N TYR A 78 13.98 12.50 8.17
CA TYR A 78 12.93 12.48 9.20
C TYR A 78 13.08 13.66 10.17
N HIS A 79 12.96 14.86 9.61
CA HIS A 79 13.32 16.12 10.27
C HIS A 79 12.15 16.83 10.98
N GLY A 80 10.91 16.32 10.85
CA GLY A 80 9.72 16.97 11.38
C GLY A 80 8.56 16.02 11.64
N GLU A 81 7.47 16.57 12.17
CA GLU A 81 6.23 15.84 12.46
C GLU A 81 5.42 15.53 11.19
N GLY A 82 4.64 14.46 11.24
CA GLY A 82 3.78 14.02 10.14
C GLY A 82 4.15 12.65 9.59
N THR A 83 3.42 12.20 8.58
CA THR A 83 3.74 10.94 7.89
C THR A 83 4.93 11.07 6.94
N CYS A 84 5.43 9.93 6.46
CA CYS A 84 6.54 9.89 5.51
C CYS A 84 6.24 10.73 4.26
N THR A 85 7.28 11.30 3.64
CA THR A 85 7.13 12.10 2.42
C THR A 85 6.97 11.25 1.15
N PHE A 86 7.14 9.93 1.20
CA PHE A 86 6.93 9.07 0.05
C PHE A 86 5.49 8.54 -0.02
N TYR A 87 5.05 8.17 -1.22
CA TYR A 87 3.74 7.57 -1.46
C TYR A 87 3.70 6.09 -1.07
N GLY A 88 3.91 5.82 0.22
CA GLY A 88 3.74 4.52 0.86
C GLY A 88 2.34 4.31 1.39
N THR A 89 2.16 3.27 2.20
CA THR A 89 0.83 2.88 2.71
C THR A 89 0.12 4.00 3.47
N ALA A 90 0.83 4.73 4.33
CA ALA A 90 0.24 5.81 5.12
C ALA A 90 -0.43 6.88 4.24
N ASN A 91 0.23 7.30 3.15
CA ASN A 91 -0.30 8.31 2.23
C ASN A 91 -1.33 7.74 1.24
N SER A 92 -1.18 6.48 0.83
CA SER A 92 -2.23 5.79 0.08
C SER A 92 -3.52 5.70 0.91
N ASN A 93 -3.46 5.35 2.20
CA ASN A 93 -4.63 5.36 3.08
C ASN A 93 -5.35 6.71 3.05
N GLN A 94 -4.61 7.83 3.09
CA GLN A 94 -5.21 9.17 3.06
C GLN A 94 -5.92 9.46 1.74
N MET A 95 -5.33 9.06 0.61
CA MET A 95 -5.97 9.15 -0.70
C MET A 95 -7.27 8.32 -0.76
N LEU A 96 -7.24 7.10 -0.19
CA LEU A 96 -8.38 6.20 -0.19
C LEU A 96 -9.54 6.77 0.65
N LEU A 97 -9.25 7.33 1.83
CA LEU A 97 -10.27 7.99 2.65
C LEU A 97 -10.87 9.25 1.99
N GLU A 98 -10.10 10.01 1.20
CA GLU A 98 -10.64 11.09 0.36
C GLU A 98 -11.55 10.52 -0.74
N ALA A 99 -11.14 9.44 -1.42
CA ALA A 99 -11.93 8.80 -2.47
C ALA A 99 -13.23 8.12 -1.95
N MET A 100 -13.27 7.75 -0.67
CA MET A 100 -14.46 7.27 0.02
C MET A 100 -15.37 8.40 0.53
N GLY A 101 -14.91 9.65 0.50
CA GLY A 101 -15.67 10.76 1.06
C GLY A 101 -15.76 10.77 2.59
N LEU A 102 -14.78 10.20 3.30
CA LEU A 102 -14.76 10.09 4.77
C LEU A 102 -13.94 11.20 5.47
N HIS A 103 -13.31 12.06 4.68
CA HIS A 103 -12.53 13.22 5.13
C HIS A 103 -13.27 14.53 4.88
N VAL A 104 -12.88 15.62 5.55
CA VAL A 104 -13.15 16.95 5.00
C VAL A 104 -12.37 17.08 3.66
N PRO A 105 -12.98 17.52 2.55
CA PRO A 105 -12.34 17.46 1.24
C PRO A 105 -10.98 18.16 1.16
N GLY A 106 -9.97 17.46 0.66
CA GLY A 106 -8.62 18.00 0.41
C GLY A 106 -7.77 18.20 1.66
N THR A 107 -8.13 17.56 2.77
CA THR A 107 -7.42 17.66 4.06
C THR A 107 -6.21 16.73 4.16
N ALA A 108 -6.19 15.63 3.40
CA ALA A 108 -5.23 14.54 3.52
C ALA A 108 -3.76 14.98 3.55
N PHE A 109 -3.37 15.93 2.69
CA PHE A 109 -1.98 16.32 2.47
C PHE A 109 -1.63 17.72 2.96
N ILE A 110 -2.50 18.36 3.76
CA ILE A 110 -2.16 19.61 4.45
C ILE A 110 -1.20 19.29 5.60
N GLN A 111 -0.06 19.97 5.66
CA GLN A 111 1.02 19.63 6.58
C GLN A 111 0.68 19.98 8.04
N PRO A 112 1.23 19.24 9.03
CA PRO A 112 1.26 19.70 10.41
C PRO A 112 1.91 21.09 10.52
N GLY A 113 1.34 21.96 11.36
CA GLY A 113 1.82 23.33 11.54
C GLY A 113 1.34 24.35 10.51
N ASP A 114 0.73 23.92 9.40
CA ASP A 114 0.04 24.83 8.48
C ASP A 114 -1.21 25.41 9.17
N ALA A 115 -1.45 26.72 9.05
CA ALA A 115 -2.65 27.37 9.60
C ALA A 115 -3.96 26.74 9.10
N MET A 116 -3.95 26.18 7.88
CA MET A 116 -5.08 25.47 7.29
C MET A 116 -5.39 24.15 8.03
N ARG A 117 -4.39 23.47 8.62
CA ARG A 117 -4.59 22.20 9.34
C ARG A 117 -5.53 22.38 10.52
N GLU A 118 -5.34 23.43 11.32
CA GLU A 118 -6.24 23.70 12.45
C GLU A 118 -7.65 23.99 11.98
N THR A 119 -7.79 24.81 10.93
CA THR A 119 -9.09 25.16 10.33
C THR A 119 -9.83 23.90 9.86
N LEU A 120 -9.16 23.01 9.12
CA LEU A 120 -9.77 21.77 8.63
C LEU A 120 -10.06 20.76 9.74
N THR A 121 -9.26 20.75 10.81
CA THR A 121 -9.54 19.92 11.99
C THR A 121 -10.81 20.38 12.70
N ARG A 122 -10.99 21.70 12.85
CA ARG A 122 -12.24 22.27 13.38
C ARG A 122 -13.41 22.02 12.43
N GLU A 123 -13.15 22.03 11.13
CA GLU A 123 -14.17 21.73 10.12
C GLU A 123 -14.65 20.29 10.18
N ALA A 124 -13.79 19.33 10.52
CA ALA A 124 -14.21 17.95 10.75
C ALA A 124 -15.21 17.83 11.91
N VAL A 125 -15.01 18.62 12.98
CA VAL A 125 -15.96 18.72 14.10
C VAL A 125 -17.29 19.31 13.63
N ARG A 126 -17.27 20.40 12.84
CA ARG A 126 -18.50 20.97 12.29
C ARG A 126 -19.21 20.00 11.37
N THR A 127 -18.45 19.25 10.57
CA THR A 127 -18.96 18.25 9.61
C THR A 127 -19.68 17.14 10.34
N VAL A 128 -19.05 16.50 11.33
CA VAL A 128 -19.68 15.39 12.06
C VAL A 128 -20.92 15.83 12.85
N LEU A 129 -20.96 17.09 13.29
CA LEU A 129 -22.13 17.70 13.95
C LEU A 129 -23.20 18.21 12.98
N GLY A 130 -22.99 18.06 11.67
CA GLY A 130 -23.91 18.50 10.63
C GLY A 130 -24.03 20.02 10.45
N LYS A 131 -22.98 20.77 10.84
CA LYS A 131 -22.90 22.24 10.88
C LYS A 131 -21.83 22.83 9.96
N ALA A 132 -21.29 22.04 9.04
CA ALA A 132 -20.23 22.45 8.10
C ALA A 132 -20.73 23.40 6.99
N SER A 133 -22.04 23.37 6.68
CA SER A 133 -22.63 24.21 5.62
C SER A 133 -23.70 25.13 6.19
N GLY A 134 -24.13 26.11 5.39
CA GLY A 134 -25.24 27.00 5.76
C GLY A 134 -26.58 26.26 5.94
N GLN A 135 -26.68 25.01 5.48
CA GLN A 135 -27.80 24.12 5.73
C GLN A 135 -27.37 22.93 6.61
N PRO A 136 -28.15 22.53 7.62
CA PRO A 136 -27.87 21.33 8.38
C PRO A 136 -27.81 20.09 7.49
N TYR A 137 -26.78 19.27 7.67
CA TYR A 137 -26.64 17.98 6.99
C TYR A 137 -26.33 16.90 8.01
N ALA A 138 -27.24 15.97 8.23
CA ALA A 138 -26.97 14.81 9.08
C ALA A 138 -26.02 13.87 8.33
N VAL A 139 -24.79 13.74 8.82
CA VAL A 139 -23.82 12.78 8.27
C VAL A 139 -24.42 11.37 8.42
N PRO A 140 -24.50 10.57 7.34
CA PRO A 140 -25.04 9.23 7.44
C PRO A 140 -24.15 8.33 8.32
N PRO A 141 -24.71 7.26 8.89
CA PRO A 141 -23.93 6.21 9.53
C PRO A 141 -22.82 5.68 8.62
N ILE A 142 -21.63 5.42 9.15
CA ILE A 142 -20.50 4.97 8.32
C ILE A 142 -20.77 3.65 7.60
N GLY A 143 -21.56 2.75 8.19
CA GLY A 143 -21.98 1.50 7.56
C GLY A 143 -22.96 1.69 6.40
N GLU A 144 -23.61 2.86 6.28
CA GLU A 144 -24.42 3.22 5.10
C GLU A 144 -23.59 3.95 4.03
N MET A 145 -22.55 4.70 4.44
CA MET A 145 -21.65 5.37 3.50
C MET A 145 -20.68 4.40 2.82
N VAL A 146 -20.22 3.37 3.54
CA VAL A 146 -19.26 2.39 3.03
C VAL A 146 -20.00 1.20 2.42
N ASP A 147 -20.38 1.36 1.16
CA ASP A 147 -20.94 0.32 0.30
C ASP A 147 -19.92 -0.18 -0.75
N GLU A 148 -20.34 -1.07 -1.64
CA GLU A 148 -19.49 -1.64 -2.69
C GLU A 148 -18.93 -0.56 -3.64
N ARG A 149 -19.74 0.46 -3.97
CA ARG A 149 -19.34 1.58 -4.84
C ARG A 149 -18.24 2.40 -4.17
N CYS A 150 -18.37 2.67 -2.88
CA CYS A 150 -17.38 3.37 -2.07
C CYS A 150 -16.05 2.59 -2.01
N ILE A 151 -16.11 1.27 -1.82
CA ILE A 151 -14.94 0.38 -1.84
C ILE A 151 -14.26 0.40 -3.22
N VAL A 152 -15.01 0.32 -4.31
CA VAL A 152 -14.49 0.38 -5.69
C VAL A 152 -13.85 1.74 -5.99
N ASN A 153 -14.45 2.85 -5.54
CA ASN A 153 -13.88 4.19 -5.67
C ASN A 153 -12.47 4.29 -5.06
N ALA A 154 -12.29 3.74 -3.87
CA ALA A 154 -11.01 3.72 -3.20
C ALA A 154 -9.99 2.81 -3.91
N MET A 155 -10.42 1.68 -4.47
CA MET A 155 -9.57 0.82 -5.32
C MET A 155 -9.13 1.55 -6.60
N ALA A 156 -10.05 2.24 -7.27
CA ALA A 156 -9.72 3.05 -8.45
C ALA A 156 -8.71 4.16 -8.10
N ALA A 157 -8.91 4.86 -6.99
CA ALA A 157 -7.95 5.85 -6.51
C ALA A 157 -6.59 5.25 -6.17
N LEU A 158 -6.54 4.06 -5.56
CA LEU A 158 -5.30 3.32 -5.29
C LEU A 158 -4.51 3.05 -6.58
N LEU A 159 -5.20 2.55 -7.60
CA LEU A 159 -4.61 2.18 -8.89
C LEU A 159 -4.16 3.42 -9.66
N ALA A 160 -5.00 4.46 -9.72
CA ALA A 160 -4.71 5.70 -10.42
C ALA A 160 -3.52 6.47 -9.85
N THR A 161 -3.22 6.26 -8.58
CA THR A 161 -2.08 6.89 -7.89
C THR A 161 -0.86 5.98 -7.76
N GLY A 162 -0.96 4.73 -8.21
CA GLY A 162 0.08 3.73 -8.01
C GLY A 162 0.39 3.53 -6.53
N GLY A 163 -0.63 3.36 -5.70
CA GLY A 163 -0.52 3.21 -4.25
C GLY A 163 0.13 1.91 -3.78
N SER A 164 0.25 1.78 -2.46
CA SER A 164 0.94 0.68 -1.80
C SER A 164 0.20 -0.66 -1.95
N THR A 165 0.94 -1.72 -2.32
CA THR A 165 0.41 -3.09 -2.40
C THR A 165 -0.05 -3.66 -1.06
N ASN A 166 0.30 -3.04 0.08
CA ASN A 166 -0.26 -3.41 1.38
C ASN A 166 -1.80 -3.29 1.41
N HIS A 167 -2.40 -2.47 0.54
CA HIS A 167 -3.86 -2.35 0.42
C HIS A 167 -4.52 -3.60 -0.17
N LEU A 168 -3.76 -4.49 -0.80
CA LEU A 168 -4.25 -5.79 -1.24
C LEU A 168 -4.50 -6.75 -0.07
N ILE A 169 -4.10 -6.36 1.14
CA ILE A 169 -4.47 -6.99 2.41
C ILE A 169 -5.42 -6.08 3.17
N HIS A 170 -5.03 -4.81 3.38
CA HIS A 170 -5.80 -3.88 4.21
C HIS A 170 -7.20 -3.61 3.66
N TRP A 171 -7.34 -3.45 2.34
CA TRP A 171 -8.64 -3.11 1.76
C TRP A 171 -9.58 -4.30 1.73
N VAL A 172 -9.07 -5.51 1.52
CA VAL A 172 -9.86 -6.74 1.67
C VAL A 172 -10.37 -6.86 3.10
N ALA A 173 -9.51 -6.62 4.09
CA ALA A 173 -9.90 -6.62 5.50
C ALA A 173 -10.94 -5.55 5.86
N VAL A 174 -10.80 -4.34 5.31
CA VAL A 174 -11.77 -3.24 5.47
C VAL A 174 -13.12 -3.60 4.83
N ALA A 175 -13.12 -4.08 3.59
CA ALA A 175 -14.33 -4.49 2.88
C ALA A 175 -15.06 -5.59 3.66
N ARG A 176 -14.33 -6.61 4.15
CA ARG A 176 -14.88 -7.68 5.00
C ARG A 176 -15.54 -7.13 6.27
N ALA A 177 -14.96 -6.12 6.91
CA ALA A 177 -15.55 -5.48 8.08
C ALA A 177 -16.86 -4.72 7.77
N ALA A 178 -17.06 -4.30 6.52
CA ALA A 178 -18.32 -3.75 6.01
C ALA A 178 -19.29 -4.83 5.48
N GLY A 179 -18.94 -6.13 5.56
CA GLY A 179 -19.73 -7.22 4.98
C GLY A 179 -19.58 -7.40 3.47
N ILE A 180 -18.57 -6.76 2.86
CA ILE A 180 -18.31 -6.77 1.42
C ILE A 180 -17.14 -7.73 1.13
N LEU A 181 -17.29 -8.55 0.09
CA LEU A 181 -16.23 -9.45 -0.38
C LEU A 181 -15.58 -8.88 -1.63
N ILE A 182 -14.27 -8.67 -1.55
CA ILE A 182 -13.39 -8.37 -2.69
C ILE A 182 -12.15 -9.26 -2.60
N ASP A 183 -11.49 -9.50 -3.72
CA ASP A 183 -10.22 -10.22 -3.78
C ASP A 183 -9.27 -9.60 -4.82
N TRP A 184 -8.17 -10.31 -5.14
CA TRP A 184 -7.18 -9.80 -6.09
C TRP A 184 -7.63 -9.84 -7.56
N ASP A 185 -8.66 -10.62 -7.91
CA ASP A 185 -9.25 -10.58 -9.25
C ASP A 185 -9.89 -9.21 -9.47
N ASP A 186 -10.63 -8.67 -8.49
CA ASP A 186 -11.24 -7.33 -8.58
C ASP A 186 -10.19 -6.23 -8.78
N PHE A 187 -9.10 -6.29 -7.99
CA PHE A 187 -7.97 -5.37 -8.14
C PHE A 187 -7.29 -5.46 -9.51
N SER A 188 -7.08 -6.69 -10.01
CA SER A 188 -6.42 -6.90 -11.29
C SER A 188 -7.30 -6.44 -12.45
N GLN A 189 -8.59 -6.74 -12.41
CA GLN A 189 -9.55 -6.32 -13.44
C GLN A 189 -9.73 -4.80 -13.47
N LEU A 190 -9.85 -4.16 -12.30
CA LEU A 190 -9.87 -2.70 -12.23
C LEU A 190 -8.55 -2.09 -12.72
N SER A 191 -7.41 -2.72 -12.44
CA SER A 191 -6.11 -2.19 -12.90
C SER A 191 -5.99 -2.15 -14.41
N ASP A 192 -6.74 -2.97 -15.15
CA ASP A 192 -6.71 -3.00 -16.62
C ASP A 192 -7.42 -1.80 -17.26
N VAL A 193 -8.35 -1.18 -16.52
CA VAL A 193 -9.17 -0.06 -17.03
C VAL A 193 -8.87 1.28 -16.36
N VAL A 194 -8.32 1.26 -15.13
CA VAL A 194 -7.95 2.48 -14.41
C VAL A 194 -6.54 2.91 -14.82
N PRO A 195 -6.36 4.11 -15.39
CA PRO A 195 -5.05 4.59 -15.83
C PRO A 195 -4.22 5.14 -14.66
N LEU A 196 -2.89 5.05 -14.77
CA LEU A 196 -1.97 5.67 -13.82
C LEU A 196 -1.86 7.17 -14.09
N LEU A 197 -2.41 7.99 -13.19
CA LEU A 197 -2.47 9.45 -13.29
C LEU A 197 -1.33 10.15 -12.57
N THR A 198 -0.62 9.47 -11.66
CA THR A 198 0.43 10.12 -10.86
C THR A 198 1.79 9.41 -10.91
N ARG A 199 2.85 10.17 -10.68
CA ARG A 199 4.23 9.70 -10.49
C ARG A 199 4.85 10.32 -9.24
N VAL A 200 4.43 9.83 -8.09
CA VAL A 200 5.00 10.16 -6.79
C VAL A 200 5.99 9.08 -6.39
N TYR A 201 7.10 9.42 -5.74
CA TYR A 201 8.10 8.46 -5.29
C TYR A 201 7.40 7.37 -4.45
N PRO A 202 7.58 6.08 -4.79
CA PRO A 202 8.68 5.53 -5.61
C PRO A 202 8.43 5.43 -7.13
N ASN A 203 7.22 5.73 -7.62
CA ASN A 203 6.89 5.64 -9.05
C ASN A 203 7.41 6.86 -9.85
N GLY A 204 7.88 7.89 -9.16
CA GLY A 204 8.52 9.08 -9.71
C GLY A 204 9.57 9.64 -8.74
N SER A 205 10.00 10.88 -8.99
CA SER A 205 10.93 11.59 -8.11
C SER A 205 10.25 12.47 -7.07
N ALA A 206 9.05 12.97 -7.38
CA ALA A 206 8.31 13.91 -6.56
C ALA A 206 7.87 13.26 -5.24
N ASP A 207 7.90 14.02 -4.15
CA ASP A 207 7.34 13.58 -2.87
C ASP A 207 5.83 13.93 -2.75
N VAL A 208 5.19 13.56 -1.64
CA VAL A 208 3.75 13.81 -1.46
C VAL A 208 3.37 15.28 -1.31
N ASN A 209 4.32 16.14 -0.93
CA ASN A 209 4.09 17.58 -0.87
C ASN A 209 4.08 18.17 -2.28
N GLU A 210 5.01 17.75 -3.13
CA GLU A 210 4.99 18.08 -4.56
C GLU A 210 3.74 17.53 -5.25
N PHE A 211 3.27 16.33 -4.88
CA PHE A 211 1.99 15.80 -5.35
C PHE A 211 0.81 16.69 -4.97
N GLN A 212 0.74 17.12 -3.71
CA GLN A 212 -0.31 18.04 -3.25
C GLN A 212 -0.26 19.36 -4.01
N SER A 213 0.93 19.94 -4.20
CA SER A 213 1.10 21.16 -5.00
C SER A 213 0.73 20.95 -6.47
N ALA A 214 0.93 19.74 -7.01
CA ALA A 214 0.58 19.35 -8.39
C ALA A 214 -0.93 19.09 -8.62
N GLY A 215 -1.78 19.42 -7.66
CA GLY A 215 -3.24 19.23 -7.72
C GLY A 215 -3.75 18.15 -6.75
N GLY A 216 -2.87 17.28 -6.25
CA GLY A 216 -3.15 16.37 -5.14
C GLY A 216 -4.33 15.41 -5.38
N PRO A 217 -4.96 14.92 -4.30
CA PRO A 217 -6.13 14.05 -4.38
C PRO A 217 -7.27 14.65 -5.19
N GLY A 218 -7.49 15.96 -5.07
CA GLY A 218 -8.62 16.61 -5.74
C GLY A 218 -8.54 16.53 -7.25
N PHE A 219 -7.34 16.66 -7.81
CA PHE A 219 -7.15 16.49 -9.24
C PHE A 219 -7.45 15.04 -9.66
N VAL A 220 -6.91 14.06 -8.94
CA VAL A 220 -7.11 12.63 -9.24
C VAL A 220 -8.59 12.25 -9.18
N ILE A 221 -9.29 12.63 -8.10
CA ILE A 221 -10.73 12.35 -7.92
C ILE A 221 -11.54 13.04 -9.02
N GLY A 222 -11.19 14.29 -9.35
CA GLY A 222 -11.84 15.04 -10.42
C GLY A 222 -11.70 14.40 -11.81
N GLU A 223 -10.54 13.82 -12.12
CA GLU A 223 -10.27 13.12 -13.38
C GLU A 223 -10.97 11.76 -13.44
N LEU A 224 -10.94 10.99 -12.34
CA LEU A 224 -11.60 9.68 -12.29
C LEU A 224 -13.12 9.82 -12.40
N LEU A 225 -13.73 10.78 -11.71
CA LEU A 225 -15.16 11.09 -11.86
C LEU A 225 -15.49 11.55 -13.28
N GLY A 226 -14.67 12.43 -13.85
CA GLY A 226 -14.86 12.94 -15.22
C GLY A 226 -14.75 11.84 -16.30
N ALA A 227 -13.95 10.82 -16.06
CA ALA A 227 -13.78 9.67 -16.93
C ALA A 227 -14.81 8.54 -16.68
N GLY A 228 -15.69 8.67 -15.68
CA GLY A 228 -16.63 7.61 -15.30
C GLY A 228 -15.95 6.39 -14.64
N LEU A 229 -14.75 6.58 -14.08
CA LEU A 229 -13.96 5.56 -13.40
C LEU A 229 -14.15 5.57 -11.86
N MET A 230 -15.03 6.44 -11.37
CA MET A 230 -15.52 6.48 -10.00
C MET A 230 -17.03 6.68 -10.00
N HIS A 231 -17.71 6.04 -9.06
CA HIS A 231 -19.12 6.23 -8.75
C HIS A 231 -19.33 7.60 -8.12
N ALA A 232 -20.15 8.44 -8.76
CA ALA A 232 -20.49 9.78 -8.28
C ALA A 232 -21.60 9.77 -7.21
N ASP A 233 -22.38 8.69 -7.17
CA ASP A 233 -23.59 8.48 -6.37
C ASP A 233 -23.32 7.74 -5.05
N VAL A 234 -22.20 8.04 -4.40
CA VAL A 234 -21.84 7.50 -3.07
C VAL A 234 -22.21 8.47 -1.95
N GLY A 235 -22.54 7.93 -0.77
CA GLY A 235 -22.70 8.73 0.44
C GLY A 235 -21.36 9.31 0.90
N THR A 236 -21.38 10.52 1.45
CA THR A 236 -20.17 11.16 2.00
C THR A 236 -20.50 11.96 3.25
N VAL A 237 -19.44 12.42 3.94
CA VAL A 237 -19.58 13.29 5.11
C VAL A 237 -20.06 14.70 4.77
N ARG A 238 -20.25 15.05 3.48
CA ARG A 238 -20.75 16.37 3.04
C ARG A 238 -21.94 16.24 2.08
N ALA A 239 -22.86 17.20 2.17
CA ALA A 239 -24.12 17.17 1.40
C ALA A 239 -23.94 17.26 -0.13
N GLY A 240 -22.86 17.85 -0.64
CA GLY A 240 -22.62 17.99 -2.07
C GLY A 240 -22.08 16.72 -2.74
N GLY A 241 -21.93 15.62 -2.00
CA GLY A 241 -21.47 14.34 -2.52
C GLY A 241 -19.99 14.35 -2.91
N ILE A 242 -19.53 13.25 -3.50
CA ILE A 242 -18.09 13.01 -3.73
C ILE A 242 -17.45 14.01 -4.71
N ALA A 243 -18.24 14.70 -5.52
CA ALA A 243 -17.73 15.75 -6.42
C ALA A 243 -17.01 16.88 -5.68
N GLU A 244 -17.38 17.16 -4.41
CA GLU A 244 -16.69 18.16 -3.57
C GLU A 244 -15.22 17.80 -3.31
N TRP A 245 -14.87 16.52 -3.37
CA TRP A 245 -13.49 16.03 -3.22
C TRP A 245 -12.62 16.30 -4.43
N SER A 246 -13.17 16.84 -5.53
CA SER A 246 -12.36 17.39 -6.62
C SER A 246 -11.83 18.81 -6.36
N GLY A 247 -12.11 19.37 -5.18
CA GLY A 247 -11.69 20.70 -4.78
C GLY A 247 -10.48 20.74 -3.84
N VAL A 248 -9.75 21.86 -3.86
CA VAL A 248 -8.68 22.20 -2.91
C VAL A 248 -9.20 23.27 -1.94
N PRO A 249 -9.05 23.08 -0.61
CA PRO A 249 -9.50 24.06 0.36
C PRO A 249 -8.63 25.32 0.34
N SER A 250 -9.29 26.46 0.50
CA SER A 250 -8.68 27.79 0.59
C SER A 250 -9.47 28.66 1.56
N MET A 251 -8.82 29.66 2.17
CA MET A 251 -9.52 30.66 2.97
C MET A 251 -10.02 31.79 2.07
N GLY A 252 -11.32 32.08 2.16
CA GLY A 252 -11.93 33.24 1.52
C GLY A 252 -11.60 34.53 2.26
N ALA A 253 -11.83 35.66 1.59
CA ALA A 253 -11.69 36.98 2.20
C ALA A 253 -12.66 37.23 3.37
N ASP A 254 -13.74 36.44 3.44
CA ASP A 254 -14.74 36.41 4.51
C ASP A 254 -14.30 35.56 5.73
N GLY A 255 -13.13 34.91 5.65
CA GLY A 255 -12.66 33.99 6.68
C GLY A 255 -13.38 32.64 6.70
N ALA A 256 -14.15 32.31 5.65
CA ALA A 256 -14.77 30.99 5.47
C ALA A 256 -13.91 30.08 4.59
N LEU A 257 -14.13 28.77 4.69
CA LEU A 257 -13.49 27.79 3.80
C LEU A 257 -14.22 27.78 2.45
N HIS A 258 -13.44 27.84 1.37
CA HIS A 258 -13.92 27.70 0.00
C HIS A 258 -13.10 26.63 -0.72
N TRP A 259 -13.77 25.84 -1.55
CA TRP A 259 -13.13 24.81 -2.36
C TRP A 259 -13.08 25.24 -3.81
N GLN A 260 -11.86 25.27 -4.37
CA GLN A 260 -11.64 25.57 -5.78
C GLN A 260 -11.30 24.28 -6.52
N ARG A 261 -11.78 24.12 -7.75
CA ARG A 261 -11.48 22.90 -8.51
C ARG A 261 -9.97 22.72 -8.65
N ALA A 262 -9.51 21.54 -8.30
CA ALA A 262 -8.11 21.15 -8.45
C ALA A 262 -7.73 21.11 -9.93
N VAL A 263 -6.53 21.60 -10.24
CA VAL A 263 -5.94 21.57 -11.57
C VAL A 263 -4.52 21.03 -11.46
N SER A 264 -4.08 20.25 -12.46
CA SER A 264 -2.66 19.92 -12.57
C SER A 264 -1.89 21.17 -12.96
N ASN A 265 -0.79 21.43 -12.25
CA ASN A 265 0.20 22.44 -12.62
C ASN A 265 1.57 21.81 -12.90
N ASN A 266 1.67 20.48 -12.89
CA ASN A 266 2.91 19.75 -13.14
C ASN A 266 2.65 18.37 -13.77
N ASP A 267 2.67 18.33 -15.10
CA ASP A 267 2.48 17.12 -15.92
C ASP A 267 3.56 16.03 -15.75
N THR A 268 4.61 16.29 -14.97
CA THR A 268 5.58 15.27 -14.57
C THR A 268 5.17 14.50 -13.32
N VAL A 269 4.21 15.03 -12.55
CA VAL A 269 3.71 14.47 -11.29
C VAL A 269 2.27 13.99 -11.41
N THR A 270 1.39 14.79 -12.03
CA THR A 270 -0.04 14.49 -12.20
C THR A 270 -0.47 14.74 -13.65
N ARG A 271 -1.21 13.81 -14.25
CA ARG A 271 -1.68 13.88 -15.63
C ARG A 271 -3.18 13.58 -15.75
N PRO A 272 -3.87 14.18 -16.74
CA PRO A 272 -5.27 13.90 -16.97
C PRO A 272 -5.50 12.47 -17.47
N ALA A 273 -6.70 11.94 -17.25
CA ALA A 273 -7.09 10.59 -17.64
C ALA A 273 -7.03 10.36 -19.16
N ALA A 274 -7.19 11.43 -19.96
CA ALA A 274 -7.04 11.38 -21.41
C ALA A 274 -5.59 11.23 -21.89
N LYS A 275 -4.59 11.55 -21.04
CA LYS A 275 -3.16 11.44 -21.37
C LYS A 275 -2.37 10.93 -20.15
N PRO A 276 -2.64 9.71 -19.68
CA PRO A 276 -2.08 9.21 -18.43
C PRO A 276 -0.59 8.85 -18.58
N PHE A 277 0.07 8.50 -17.47
CA PHE A 277 1.42 7.94 -17.53
C PHE A 277 1.45 6.50 -18.04
N SER A 278 0.39 5.74 -17.75
CA SER A 278 0.13 4.40 -18.24
C SER A 278 -1.39 4.24 -18.41
N PRO A 279 -1.88 3.55 -19.46
CA PRO A 279 -3.30 3.25 -19.60
C PRO A 279 -3.82 2.27 -18.54
N THR A 280 -2.93 1.67 -17.74
CA THR A 280 -3.26 0.72 -16.67
C THR A 280 -2.63 1.15 -15.34
N GLY A 281 -3.22 0.72 -14.22
CA GLY A 281 -2.72 0.95 -12.86
C GLY A 281 -1.42 0.19 -12.54
N GLY A 282 -1.02 -0.74 -13.41
CA GLY A 282 0.22 -1.50 -13.28
C GLY A 282 0.22 -2.51 -12.13
N LEU A 283 -0.94 -2.95 -11.66
CA LEU A 283 -1.08 -4.08 -10.74
C LEU A 283 -1.57 -5.31 -11.51
N LYS A 284 -0.97 -6.47 -11.25
CA LYS A 284 -1.34 -7.74 -11.87
C LYS A 284 -1.44 -8.85 -10.84
N LEU A 285 -2.50 -9.65 -10.96
CA LEU A 285 -2.59 -10.96 -10.34
C LEU A 285 -1.70 -11.95 -11.10
N LEU A 286 -0.99 -12.79 -10.35
CA LEU A 286 -0.18 -13.89 -10.87
C LEU A 286 -0.74 -15.22 -10.35
N GLN A 287 -0.94 -16.17 -11.27
CA GLN A 287 -1.46 -17.50 -10.96
C GLN A 287 -0.59 -18.61 -11.54
N GLY A 288 -0.53 -19.77 -10.88
CA GLY A 288 0.14 -20.95 -11.42
C GLY A 288 0.35 -22.03 -10.37
N ASN A 289 1.28 -22.95 -10.63
CA ASN A 289 1.57 -24.06 -9.72
C ASN A 289 2.24 -23.62 -8.39
N LEU A 290 2.62 -22.34 -8.27
CA LEU A 290 3.06 -21.73 -7.02
C LEU A 290 1.94 -21.07 -6.20
N GLY A 291 0.69 -21.09 -6.70
CA GLY A 291 -0.47 -20.48 -6.05
C GLY A 291 -0.89 -19.15 -6.69
N ARG A 292 -1.46 -18.26 -5.87
CA ARG A 292 -1.86 -16.90 -6.26
C ARG A 292 -0.93 -15.89 -5.60
N SER A 293 -0.57 -14.82 -6.30
CA SER A 293 0.26 -13.73 -5.79
C SER A 293 0.02 -12.46 -6.59
N VAL A 294 0.61 -11.36 -6.18
CA VAL A 294 0.44 -10.08 -6.85
C VAL A 294 1.79 -9.48 -7.20
N VAL A 295 1.84 -8.76 -8.33
CA VAL A 295 3.01 -8.00 -8.76
C VAL A 295 2.58 -6.60 -9.20
N LYS A 296 3.40 -5.62 -8.85
CA LYS A 296 3.25 -4.25 -9.32
C LYS A 296 4.34 -3.92 -10.33
N VAL A 297 3.94 -3.61 -11.55
CA VAL A 297 4.82 -3.35 -12.70
C VAL A 297 4.95 -1.88 -13.06
N SER A 298 4.24 -0.97 -12.36
CA SER A 298 4.22 0.47 -12.65
C SER A 298 5.59 1.13 -12.72
N SER A 299 6.59 0.57 -12.02
CA SER A 299 7.96 1.07 -11.94
C SER A 299 9.00 0.05 -12.43
N VAL A 300 8.55 -1.09 -12.95
CA VAL A 300 9.40 -2.16 -13.49
C VAL A 300 9.62 -1.88 -14.99
N PRO A 301 10.87 -1.84 -15.46
CA PRO A 301 11.17 -1.68 -16.89
C PRO A 301 10.47 -2.75 -17.74
N ASP A 302 10.00 -2.40 -18.94
CA ASP A 302 9.23 -3.30 -19.82
C ASP A 302 9.99 -4.59 -20.16
N ASP A 303 11.31 -4.53 -20.31
CA ASP A 303 12.19 -5.68 -20.55
C ASP A 303 12.34 -6.61 -19.33
N ARG A 304 11.74 -6.25 -18.20
CA ARG A 304 11.78 -6.98 -16.92
C ARG A 304 10.41 -7.46 -16.45
N HIS A 305 9.36 -7.33 -17.27
CA HIS A 305 8.03 -7.86 -16.94
C HIS A 305 7.97 -9.38 -16.97
N VAL A 306 8.92 -10.03 -17.66
CA VAL A 306 9.07 -11.48 -17.69
C VAL A 306 10.48 -11.86 -17.26
N ILE A 307 10.59 -12.58 -16.15
CA ILE A 307 11.84 -13.12 -15.63
C ILE A 307 11.70 -14.63 -15.50
N GLU A 308 12.60 -15.35 -16.15
CA GLU A 308 12.76 -16.80 -15.99
C GLU A 308 14.23 -17.08 -15.65
N ALA A 309 14.49 -17.58 -14.45
CA ALA A 309 15.85 -17.81 -13.95
C ALA A 309 15.87 -18.88 -12.84
N PRO A 310 17.03 -19.49 -12.57
CA PRO A 310 17.17 -20.44 -11.47
C PRO A 310 16.84 -19.80 -10.12
N ALA A 311 16.13 -20.55 -9.27
CA ALA A 311 15.78 -20.12 -7.93
C ALA A 311 17.01 -20.14 -7.01
N ARG A 312 17.10 -19.13 -6.15
CA ARG A 312 17.90 -19.19 -4.92
C ARG A 312 16.96 -19.01 -3.73
N VAL A 313 16.85 -20.04 -2.90
CA VAL A 313 15.88 -20.12 -1.80
C VAL A 313 16.51 -19.62 -0.50
N PHE A 314 15.76 -18.77 0.20
CA PHE A 314 16.12 -18.20 1.49
C PHE A 314 14.96 -18.35 2.46
N ASP A 315 15.30 -18.55 3.73
CA ASP A 315 14.32 -18.63 4.81
C ASP A 315 14.22 -17.33 5.63
N SER A 316 15.05 -16.32 5.31
CA SER A 316 14.99 -15.01 5.94
C SER A 316 15.64 -13.94 5.07
N GLN A 317 15.26 -12.67 5.28
CA GLN A 317 15.92 -11.55 4.61
C GLN A 317 17.42 -11.45 4.95
N GLY A 318 17.81 -11.85 6.17
CA GLY A 318 19.21 -11.86 6.61
C GLY A 318 20.06 -12.86 5.83
N ALA A 319 19.50 -14.03 5.49
CA ALA A 319 20.19 -15.02 4.66
C ALA A 319 20.46 -14.48 3.24
N LEU A 320 19.49 -13.80 2.64
CA LEU A 320 19.68 -13.16 1.33
C LEU A 320 20.78 -12.09 1.38
N GLN A 321 20.79 -11.25 2.41
CA GLN A 321 21.82 -10.23 2.57
C GLN A 321 23.23 -10.83 2.68
N LYS A 322 23.38 -11.94 3.41
CA LYS A 322 24.66 -12.66 3.52
C LYS A 322 25.12 -13.20 2.17
N ALA A 323 24.22 -13.83 1.41
CA ALA A 323 24.54 -14.36 0.08
C ALA A 323 24.89 -13.25 -0.93
N PHE A 324 24.20 -12.09 -0.87
CA PHE A 324 24.55 -10.92 -1.66
C PHE A 324 25.95 -10.41 -1.31
N ALA A 325 26.28 -10.27 -0.03
CA ALA A 325 27.60 -9.81 0.42
C ALA A 325 28.73 -10.79 0.05
N ALA A 326 28.42 -12.09 -0.06
CA ALA A 326 29.34 -13.12 -0.52
C ALA A 326 29.49 -13.19 -2.05
N GLY A 327 28.75 -12.38 -2.82
CA GLY A 327 28.79 -12.38 -4.28
C GLY A 327 28.05 -13.57 -4.93
N GLU A 328 27.31 -14.38 -4.16
CA GLU A 328 26.64 -15.59 -4.66
C GLU A 328 25.52 -15.30 -5.68
N LEU A 329 25.04 -14.05 -5.73
CA LEU A 329 23.87 -13.64 -6.50
C LEU A 329 24.21 -12.90 -7.79
N GLU A 330 25.47 -12.83 -8.19
CA GLU A 330 25.92 -12.18 -9.44
C GLU A 330 25.61 -13.03 -10.68
N ARG A 331 24.32 -13.27 -10.91
CA ARG A 331 23.77 -14.04 -12.04
C ARG A 331 22.29 -13.72 -12.20
N ASP A 332 21.71 -14.17 -13.31
CA ASP A 332 20.25 -14.21 -13.44
C ASP A 332 19.68 -15.15 -12.35
N VAL A 333 18.75 -14.66 -11.54
CA VAL A 333 18.28 -15.36 -10.35
C VAL A 333 16.85 -14.94 -9.96
N VAL A 334 16.03 -15.92 -9.58
CA VAL A 334 14.80 -15.67 -8.83
C VAL A 334 15.08 -15.91 -7.35
N CYS A 335 15.13 -14.84 -6.57
CA CYS A 335 15.28 -14.92 -5.12
C CYS A 335 13.93 -15.33 -4.50
N VAL A 336 13.86 -16.53 -3.94
CA VAL A 336 12.67 -17.05 -3.27
C VAL A 336 12.85 -16.89 -1.76
N VAL A 337 12.03 -16.09 -1.10
CA VAL A 337 12.11 -15.86 0.35
C VAL A 337 10.85 -16.38 1.02
N ARG A 338 10.99 -17.46 1.81
CA ARG A 338 9.89 -18.20 2.44
C ARG A 338 9.72 -17.83 3.91
N TRP A 339 8.61 -18.27 4.49
CA TRP A 339 8.30 -18.11 5.92
C TRP A 339 8.13 -16.66 6.33
N GLN A 340 7.62 -15.84 5.41
CA GLN A 340 7.39 -14.42 5.63
C GLN A 340 5.89 -14.10 5.60
N GLY A 341 5.01 -15.11 5.60
CA GLY A 341 3.56 -14.94 5.58
C GLY A 341 2.94 -14.57 6.93
N PRO A 342 1.61 -14.34 6.97
CA PRO A 342 0.87 -14.01 8.18
C PRO A 342 1.10 -15.00 9.33
N GLN A 343 0.94 -16.30 9.09
CA GLN A 343 1.05 -17.33 10.11
C GLN A 343 2.49 -17.63 10.52
N ALA A 344 3.45 -17.44 9.62
CA ALA A 344 4.87 -17.64 9.90
C ALA A 344 5.37 -16.65 10.97
N ASN A 345 5.36 -15.36 10.66
CA ASN A 345 6.01 -14.33 11.49
C ASN A 345 5.26 -12.99 11.48
N GLY A 346 3.95 -12.99 11.18
CA GLY A 346 3.12 -11.78 11.17
C GLY A 346 3.31 -10.92 9.92
N MET A 347 3.88 -11.48 8.85
CA MET A 347 4.08 -10.84 7.57
C MET A 347 4.82 -9.49 7.62
N PRO A 348 6.10 -9.45 8.06
CA PRO A 348 6.89 -8.25 8.14
C PRO A 348 7.18 -7.67 6.75
N GLU A 349 7.42 -6.36 6.68
CA GLU A 349 7.90 -5.71 5.47
C GLU A 349 9.41 -5.94 5.29
N LEU A 350 9.79 -6.59 4.18
CA LEU A 350 11.16 -7.03 3.91
C LEU A 350 12.02 -5.91 3.28
N HIS A 351 12.07 -4.73 3.93
CA HIS A 351 12.73 -3.52 3.40
C HIS A 351 14.19 -3.71 3.00
N LYS A 352 14.89 -4.67 3.60
CA LYS A 352 16.32 -4.90 3.37
C LYS A 352 16.62 -5.63 2.06
N LEU A 353 15.59 -6.14 1.36
CA LEU A 353 15.75 -6.87 0.11
C LEU A 353 15.85 -5.94 -1.11
N THR A 354 15.20 -4.77 -1.08
CA THR A 354 15.18 -3.87 -2.25
C THR A 354 16.57 -3.40 -2.67
N PRO A 355 17.46 -2.90 -1.76
CA PRO A 355 18.78 -2.44 -2.18
C PRO A 355 19.65 -3.49 -2.88
N PRO A 356 19.87 -4.71 -2.34
CA PRO A 356 20.71 -5.70 -3.01
C PRO A 356 20.13 -6.13 -4.36
N LEU A 357 18.81 -6.34 -4.46
CA LEU A 357 18.16 -6.72 -5.73
C LEU A 357 18.30 -5.61 -6.79
N SER A 358 18.11 -4.34 -6.41
CA SER A 358 18.32 -3.19 -7.30
C SER A 358 19.76 -3.10 -7.80
N VAL A 359 20.74 -3.37 -6.93
CA VAL A 359 22.17 -3.39 -7.33
C VAL A 359 22.43 -4.51 -8.34
N LEU A 360 21.89 -5.71 -8.13
CA LEU A 360 22.04 -6.82 -9.08
C LEU A 360 21.41 -6.51 -10.44
N GLN A 361 20.19 -5.98 -10.46
CA GLN A 361 19.55 -5.56 -11.71
C GLN A 361 20.34 -4.43 -12.40
N GLY A 362 20.90 -3.49 -11.62
CA GLY A 362 21.77 -2.42 -12.13
C GLY A 362 23.06 -2.93 -12.78
N LYS A 363 23.55 -4.12 -12.39
CA LYS A 363 24.65 -4.82 -13.05
C LYS A 363 24.24 -5.54 -14.35
N GLY A 364 22.95 -5.52 -14.70
CA GLY A 364 22.39 -6.09 -15.93
C GLY A 364 21.67 -7.44 -15.74
N PHE A 365 21.83 -8.09 -14.60
CA PHE A 365 21.23 -9.40 -14.32
C PHE A 365 19.69 -9.36 -14.34
N LYS A 366 19.07 -10.45 -14.80
CA LYS A 366 17.63 -10.69 -14.70
C LYS A 366 17.30 -11.22 -13.32
N VAL A 367 16.74 -10.35 -12.49
CA VAL A 367 16.47 -10.63 -11.08
C VAL A 367 14.98 -10.48 -10.81
N ALA A 368 14.42 -11.42 -10.05
CA ALA A 368 13.07 -11.30 -9.50
C ALA A 368 13.04 -11.72 -8.03
N LEU A 369 12.02 -11.27 -7.31
CA LEU A 369 11.69 -11.72 -5.95
C LEU A 369 10.38 -12.51 -5.96
N VAL A 370 10.34 -13.62 -5.23
CA VAL A 370 9.11 -14.37 -4.95
C VAL A 370 9.03 -14.62 -3.44
N THR A 371 7.96 -14.19 -2.78
CA THR A 371 7.81 -14.35 -1.33
C THR A 371 6.35 -14.47 -0.90
N ASP A 372 6.11 -15.28 0.13
CA ASP A 372 4.84 -15.34 0.85
C ASP A 372 4.64 -14.14 1.80
N GLY A 373 5.67 -13.31 1.97
CA GLY A 373 5.60 -12.04 2.69
C GLY A 373 5.33 -10.84 1.80
N ARG A 374 5.71 -9.67 2.31
CA ARG A 374 5.44 -8.38 1.65
C ARG A 374 6.66 -7.47 1.59
N MET A 375 6.57 -6.50 0.70
CA MET A 375 7.51 -5.39 0.56
C MET A 375 6.89 -4.11 1.12
N SER A 376 7.64 -3.02 1.16
CA SER A 376 7.28 -1.79 1.88
C SER A 376 6.16 -0.94 1.25
N GLY A 377 5.32 -1.55 0.42
CA GLY A 377 4.36 -0.86 -0.45
C GLY A 377 4.99 -0.06 -1.60
N ALA A 378 6.28 0.23 -1.51
CA ALA A 378 7.01 0.99 -2.50
C ALA A 378 7.37 0.10 -3.69
N SER A 379 6.93 0.47 -4.89
CA SER A 379 7.33 -0.19 -6.14
C SER A 379 8.84 -0.10 -6.32
N GLY A 380 9.52 -1.24 -6.31
CA GLY A 380 10.89 -1.34 -6.79
C GLY A 380 10.93 -1.39 -8.31
N LYS A 381 12.13 -1.24 -8.87
CA LYS A 381 12.38 -1.50 -10.29
C LYS A 381 12.52 -2.99 -10.61
N VAL A 382 12.60 -3.82 -9.56
CA VAL A 382 12.75 -5.28 -9.65
C VAL A 382 11.36 -5.92 -9.56
N PRO A 383 10.99 -6.81 -10.47
CA PRO A 383 9.72 -7.54 -10.40
C PRO A 383 9.68 -8.41 -9.13
N ALA A 384 8.61 -8.26 -8.36
CA ALA A 384 8.41 -8.97 -7.10
C ALA A 384 7.00 -9.56 -7.03
N ALA A 385 6.91 -10.89 -7.07
CA ALA A 385 5.70 -11.61 -6.71
C ALA A 385 5.64 -11.70 -5.18
N ILE A 386 4.70 -10.96 -4.59
CA ILE A 386 4.52 -10.86 -3.14
C ILE A 386 3.19 -11.48 -2.74
N HIS A 387 3.03 -11.75 -1.45
CA HIS A 387 1.83 -12.32 -0.86
C HIS A 387 1.49 -13.71 -1.42
N VAL A 388 2.49 -14.48 -1.88
CA VAL A 388 2.27 -15.83 -2.41
C VAL A 388 1.42 -16.64 -1.44
N SER A 389 0.24 -17.03 -1.91
CA SER A 389 -0.82 -17.67 -1.13
C SER A 389 -1.24 -18.99 -1.79
N PRO A 390 -1.40 -20.08 -1.01
CA PRO A 390 -1.14 -20.18 0.43
C PRO A 390 0.34 -19.98 0.80
N GLU A 391 0.60 -19.45 2.00
CA GLU A 391 1.97 -19.22 2.48
C GLU A 391 2.70 -20.53 2.76
N ALA A 392 4.04 -20.50 2.79
CA ALA A 392 4.83 -21.72 3.02
C ALA A 392 4.55 -22.36 4.38
N ALA A 393 4.36 -21.55 5.44
CA ALA A 393 4.08 -22.05 6.79
C ALA A 393 2.72 -22.76 6.92
N ALA A 394 1.77 -22.44 6.04
CA ALA A 394 0.47 -23.09 5.95
C ALA A 394 0.46 -24.27 4.94
N GLY A 395 1.63 -24.75 4.52
CA GLY A 395 1.77 -25.86 3.58
C GLY A 395 1.63 -25.48 2.10
N GLY A 396 1.78 -24.18 1.79
CA GLY A 396 1.69 -23.68 0.43
C GLY A 396 2.79 -24.20 -0.51
N PRO A 397 2.56 -24.18 -1.84
CA PRO A 397 3.49 -24.72 -2.83
C PRO A 397 4.89 -24.10 -2.81
N LEU A 398 5.03 -22.85 -2.33
CA LEU A 398 6.30 -22.17 -2.16
C LEU A 398 7.30 -22.96 -1.28
N ALA A 399 6.80 -23.78 -0.35
CA ALA A 399 7.63 -24.65 0.50
C ALA A 399 8.32 -25.80 -0.27
N LYS A 400 7.88 -26.14 -1.49
CA LYS A 400 8.47 -27.20 -2.33
C LYS A 400 9.61 -26.72 -3.23
N VAL A 401 9.79 -25.40 -3.37
CA VAL A 401 10.84 -24.83 -4.23
C VAL A 401 12.22 -25.11 -3.64
N ARG A 402 13.16 -25.48 -4.51
CA ARG A 402 14.56 -25.81 -4.19
C ARG A 402 15.51 -24.91 -4.98
N ASP A 403 16.73 -24.75 -4.48
CA ASP A 403 17.78 -24.06 -5.23
C ASP A 403 17.99 -24.70 -6.60
N GLY A 404 18.10 -23.87 -7.64
CA GLY A 404 18.30 -24.30 -9.02
C GLY A 404 17.02 -24.56 -9.82
N ASP A 405 15.86 -24.68 -9.17
CA ASP A 405 14.59 -24.81 -9.89
C ASP A 405 14.36 -23.60 -10.80
N LEU A 406 13.99 -23.82 -12.06
CA LEU A 406 13.72 -22.71 -12.98
C LEU A 406 12.35 -22.11 -12.66
N VAL A 407 12.33 -20.87 -12.15
CA VAL A 407 11.09 -20.15 -11.81
C VAL A 407 10.84 -19.07 -12.85
N ARG A 408 9.59 -18.99 -13.33
CA ARG A 408 9.11 -17.97 -14.25
C ARG A 408 8.07 -17.09 -13.58
N LEU A 409 8.38 -15.81 -13.47
CA LEU A 409 7.44 -14.73 -13.17
C LEU A 409 7.13 -14.02 -14.49
N ASP A 410 5.87 -14.07 -14.92
CA ASP A 410 5.40 -13.47 -16.17
C ASP A 410 4.24 -12.52 -15.87
N ALA A 411 4.55 -11.23 -15.72
CA ALA A 411 3.55 -10.21 -15.41
C ALA A 411 2.70 -9.82 -16.63
N VAL A 412 3.11 -10.21 -17.84
CA VAL A 412 2.32 -9.99 -19.06
C VAL A 412 1.21 -11.03 -19.14
N ALA A 413 1.54 -12.30 -18.95
CA ALA A 413 0.59 -13.41 -18.96
C ALA A 413 -0.17 -13.59 -17.63
N GLY A 414 0.26 -12.91 -16.56
CA GLY A 414 -0.31 -13.08 -15.23
C GLY A 414 0.01 -14.45 -14.62
N THR A 415 1.22 -14.99 -14.86
CA THR A 415 1.59 -16.33 -14.38
C THR A 415 2.81 -16.35 -13.46
N LEU A 416 2.77 -17.24 -12.46
CA LEU A 416 3.89 -17.55 -11.58
C LEU A 416 4.06 -19.07 -11.53
N THR A 417 5.13 -19.56 -12.15
CA THR A 417 5.34 -21.01 -12.30
C THR A 417 6.76 -21.44 -11.96
N VAL A 418 6.88 -22.68 -11.46
CA VAL A 418 8.15 -23.39 -11.35
C VAL A 418 8.18 -24.52 -12.37
N ARG A 419 9.25 -24.60 -13.17
CA ARG A 419 9.42 -25.56 -14.28
C ARG A 419 10.05 -26.86 -13.78
N VAL A 420 9.27 -27.59 -13.01
CA VAL A 420 9.59 -28.94 -12.53
C VAL A 420 8.54 -29.89 -13.11
N PRO A 421 8.92 -31.09 -13.61
CA PRO A 421 7.97 -32.10 -14.06
C PRO A 421 6.89 -32.37 -13.00
N GLU A 422 5.65 -32.57 -13.44
CA GLU A 422 4.49 -32.63 -12.55
C GLU A 422 4.56 -33.78 -11.54
N ASP A 423 5.05 -34.94 -11.98
CA ASP A 423 5.29 -36.11 -11.15
C ASP A 423 6.34 -35.85 -10.06
N GLU A 424 7.46 -35.21 -10.44
CA GLU A 424 8.49 -34.79 -9.49
C GLU A 424 7.93 -33.75 -8.51
N TRP A 425 7.21 -32.73 -8.99
CA TRP A 425 6.63 -31.68 -8.17
C TRP A 425 5.58 -32.21 -7.18
N ALA A 426 4.75 -33.15 -7.62
CA ALA A 426 3.76 -33.82 -6.79
C ALA A 426 4.44 -34.62 -5.66
N ALA A 427 5.51 -35.36 -5.98
CA ALA A 427 6.24 -36.20 -5.03
C ALA A 427 7.12 -35.41 -4.04
N ARG A 428 7.44 -34.13 -4.32
CA ARG A 428 8.30 -33.32 -3.43
C ARG A 428 7.64 -33.10 -2.06
N PRO A 429 8.35 -33.42 -0.95
CA PRO A 429 7.88 -33.10 0.38
C PRO A 429 7.89 -31.57 0.58
N LEU A 430 6.96 -31.08 1.40
CA LEU A 430 6.97 -29.71 1.86
C LEU A 430 8.16 -29.51 2.81
N ALA A 431 8.95 -28.45 2.58
CA ALA A 431 9.85 -27.98 3.62
C ALA A 431 9.02 -27.55 4.84
N THR A 432 9.64 -27.56 6.02
CA THR A 432 9.03 -27.09 7.26
C THR A 432 9.98 -26.14 7.96
N MET A 433 9.45 -25.12 8.63
CA MET A 433 10.26 -24.31 9.55
C MET A 433 10.92 -25.22 10.60
N SER A 434 12.19 -24.95 10.90
CA SER A 434 12.86 -25.56 12.05
C SER A 434 12.26 -25.06 13.36
N GLU A 435 12.48 -25.80 14.44
CA GLU A 435 12.05 -25.37 15.79
C GLU A 435 12.74 -24.05 16.20
N ALA A 436 14.01 -23.89 15.83
CA ALA A 436 14.76 -22.65 16.08
C ALA A 436 14.10 -21.45 15.37
N GLN A 437 13.73 -21.58 14.09
CA GLN A 437 13.03 -20.53 13.36
C GLN A 437 11.68 -20.19 13.99
N ARG A 438 10.87 -21.22 14.32
CA ARG A 438 9.59 -20.99 15.02
C ARG A 438 9.78 -20.27 16.35
N THR A 439 10.85 -20.56 17.07
CA THR A 439 11.16 -19.91 18.35
C THR A 439 11.58 -18.47 18.14
N GLU A 440 12.49 -18.22 17.21
CA GLU A 440 12.98 -16.88 16.87
C GLU A 440 11.85 -15.97 16.39
N ASP A 441 10.93 -16.48 15.58
CA ASP A 441 9.78 -15.72 15.09
C ASP A 441 8.63 -15.67 16.11
N GLY A 442 8.55 -16.63 17.03
CA GLY A 442 7.47 -16.79 18.00
C GLY A 442 7.66 -16.06 19.32
N HIS A 443 8.91 -15.84 19.74
CA HIS A 443 9.26 -15.34 21.08
C HIS A 443 10.10 -14.05 21.05
N GLY A 444 10.06 -13.29 22.14
CA GLY A 444 10.75 -12.02 22.34
C GLY A 444 9.95 -10.80 21.86
N LEU A 445 10.26 -9.62 22.42
CA LEU A 445 9.62 -8.33 22.07
C LEU A 445 8.07 -8.35 22.16
N GLY A 446 7.50 -9.22 23.00
CA GLY A 446 6.05 -9.36 23.18
C GLY A 446 5.33 -10.18 22.10
N ARG A 447 6.06 -10.86 21.21
CA ARG A 447 5.48 -11.71 20.14
C ARG A 447 4.56 -12.81 20.69
N GLU A 448 4.80 -13.26 21.92
CA GLU A 448 4.00 -14.25 22.62
C GLU A 448 2.54 -13.79 22.82
N LEU A 449 2.33 -12.49 23.01
CA LEU A 449 1.01 -11.88 23.17
C LEU A 449 0.16 -12.02 21.90
N PHE A 450 0.80 -12.19 20.74
CA PHE A 450 0.16 -12.25 19.43
C PHE A 450 0.14 -13.67 18.84
N ALA A 451 0.60 -14.69 19.57
CA ALA A 451 0.67 -16.05 19.06
C ALA A 451 -0.70 -16.60 18.62
N GLY A 452 -1.77 -16.27 19.35
CA GLY A 452 -3.14 -16.63 18.96
C GLY A 452 -3.60 -15.97 17.67
N MET A 453 -3.37 -14.66 17.55
CA MET A 453 -3.69 -13.90 16.33
C MET A 453 -2.94 -14.45 15.12
N ARG A 454 -1.66 -14.78 15.28
CA ARG A 454 -0.83 -15.31 14.20
C ARG A 454 -1.31 -16.67 13.71
N ARG A 455 -1.67 -17.58 14.63
CA ARG A 455 -2.20 -18.91 14.25
C ARG A 455 -3.54 -18.83 13.54
N ASN A 456 -4.36 -17.83 13.87
CA ASN A 456 -5.69 -17.66 13.30
C ASN A 456 -5.72 -16.71 12.09
N ALA A 457 -4.57 -16.16 11.69
CA ALA A 457 -4.51 -15.26 10.55
C ALA A 457 -4.89 -16.02 9.28
N LEU A 458 -5.87 -15.49 8.53
CA LEU A 458 -6.18 -15.97 7.19
C LEU A 458 -5.05 -15.66 6.21
N VAL A 459 -5.15 -16.17 4.99
CA VAL A 459 -4.15 -15.89 3.94
C VAL A 459 -4.16 -14.40 3.59
N ALA A 460 -3.07 -13.93 2.96
CA ALA A 460 -2.92 -12.51 2.62
C ALA A 460 -4.03 -12.00 1.67
N GLU A 461 -4.50 -12.84 0.75
CA GLU A 461 -5.63 -12.55 -0.15
C GLU A 461 -6.95 -12.32 0.59
N GLU A 462 -7.08 -12.93 1.76
CA GLU A 462 -8.24 -12.84 2.63
C GLU A 462 -8.11 -11.71 3.67
N GLY A 463 -7.20 -10.76 3.39
CA GLY A 463 -6.94 -9.61 4.25
C GLY A 463 -6.13 -9.93 5.51
N ALA A 464 -5.60 -11.17 5.64
CA ALA A 464 -4.92 -11.64 6.85
C ALA A 464 -5.73 -11.38 8.14
N CYS A 465 -7.06 -11.45 8.04
CA CYS A 465 -7.98 -11.22 9.15
C CYS A 465 -7.77 -12.24 10.28
N THR A 466 -8.05 -11.82 11.51
CA THR A 466 -7.89 -12.65 12.72
C THR A 466 -9.16 -12.71 13.60
N TRP A 467 -10.24 -12.04 13.18
CA TRP A 467 -11.47 -11.85 13.94
C TRP A 467 -12.72 -12.45 13.27
N LEU A 468 -12.54 -13.16 12.16
CA LEU A 468 -13.63 -13.78 11.40
C LEU A 468 -14.05 -15.12 11.99
#